data_AF-A0A843LIW1-F1
#
_entry.id   AF-A0A843LIW1-F1
#
_cell.length_a   1.000
_cell.length_b   1.000
_cell.length_c   1.000
_cell.angle_alpha   90.00
_cell.angle_beta   90.00
_cell.angle_gamma   90.00
#
_symmetry.space_group_name_H-M   'P 1'
#
loop_
_entity.id
_entity.type
_entity.pdbx_description
1 polymer ?
#
loop_
_entity_poly.entity_id
_entity_poly.type
_entity_poly.pdbx_seq_one_letter_code
_entity_poly.pdbx_strand_id
1 'polypeptide(L)' 'MLTYITIIFSADGGRPSEIFNALHNMGFEPTTGNYDGVFKWDRKATLDDAIYLADRVHLTLKGTGALFKLETVAEVDDKC' A
#
# COMPACT_ATOMS: atom_id res chain seq x y z
N MET A 1 -5.83 12.72 3.17
CA MET A 1 -4.59 11.97 3.54
C MET A 1 -4.42 10.77 2.63
N LEU A 2 -3.20 10.51 2.16
CA LEU A 2 -2.92 9.45 1.19
C LEU A 2 -1.84 8.51 1.73
N THR A 3 -1.98 7.21 1.50
CA THR A 3 -0.90 6.25 1.69
C THR A 3 -0.48 5.68 0.36
N TYR A 4 0.79 5.85 0.03
CA TYR A 4 1.39 5.26 -1.15
C TYR A 4 2.03 3.92 -0.81
N ILE A 5 1.98 2.99 -1.75
CA ILE A 5 2.68 1.71 -1.68
C ILE A 5 3.68 1.60 -2.83
N THR A 6 4.89 1.15 -2.50
CA THR A 6 5.89 0.68 -3.46
C THR A 6 6.17 -0.78 -3.19
N ILE A 7 6.24 -1.59 -4.24
CA ILE A 7 6.39 -3.03 -4.16
C ILE A 7 7.61 -3.44 -4.98
N ILE A 8 8.46 -4.26 -4.38
CA ILE A 8 9.56 -4.91 -5.06
C ILE A 8 9.16 -6.37 -5.27
N PHE A 9 8.99 -6.74 -6.55
CA PHE A 9 8.62 -8.09 -6.95
C PHE A 9 9.85 -9.00 -7.03
N SER A 10 9.66 -10.27 -6.69
CA SER A 10 10.64 -11.33 -6.94
C SER A 10 10.25 -12.12 -8.18
N ALA A 11 11.21 -12.46 -9.04
CA ALA A 11 10.97 -13.26 -10.24
C ALA A 11 10.52 -14.69 -9.90
N ASP A 12 10.98 -15.24 -8.76
CA ASP A 12 10.58 -16.55 -8.25
C ASP A 12 9.34 -16.49 -7.33
N GLY A 13 8.77 -15.29 -7.17
CA GLY A 13 7.64 -15.02 -6.29
C GLY A 13 6.27 -15.12 -6.96
N GLY A 14 5.27 -14.54 -6.30
CA GLY A 14 3.92 -14.40 -6.83
C GLY A 14 3.89 -13.47 -8.05
N ARG A 15 2.96 -13.72 -8.98
CA ARG A 15 2.86 -12.93 -10.20
C ARG A 15 2.46 -11.48 -9.86
N PRO A 16 3.10 -10.46 -10.46
CA PRO A 16 2.75 -9.06 -10.20
C PRO A 16 1.26 -8.76 -10.41
N SER A 17 0.62 -9.37 -11.42
CA SER A 17 -0.81 -9.21 -11.67
C SER A 17 -1.70 -9.73 -10.53
N GLU A 18 -1.34 -10.85 -9.90
CA GLU A 18 -2.09 -11.40 -8.76
C GLU A 18 -1.92 -10.52 -7.52
N ILE A 19 -0.70 -10.05 -7.29
CA ILE A 19 -0.38 -9.14 -6.19
C ILE A 19 -1.18 -7.84 -6.34
N PHE A 20 -1.18 -7.22 -7.52
CA PHE A 20 -1.93 -5.99 -7.77
C PHE A 20 -3.44 -6.19 -7.68
N ASN A 21 -3.97 -7.30 -8.18
CA ASN A 21 -5.39 -7.61 -8.03
C ASN A 21 -5.78 -7.74 -6.54
N ALA A 22 -4.94 -8.37 -5.72
CA ALA A 22 -5.19 -8.50 -4.30
C ALA A 22 -5.17 -7.15 -3.58
N LEU A 23 -4.20 -6.28 -3.91
CA LEU A 23 -4.13 -4.93 -3.37
C LEU A 23 -5.32 -4.06 -3.81
N HIS A 24 -5.73 -4.18 -5.06
CA HIS A 24 -6.90 -3.48 -5.59
C HIS A 24 -8.17 -3.84 -4.83
N ASN A 25 -8.36 -5.14 -4.55
CA ASN A 25 -9.49 -5.61 -3.74
C ASN A 25 -9.48 -5.07 -2.29
N MET A 26 -8.34 -4.61 -1.77
CA MET A 26 -8.26 -3.96 -0.45
C MET A 26 -8.55 -2.46 -0.49
N GLY A 27 -8.72 -1.87 -1.68
CA GLY A 27 -8.95 -0.44 -1.88
C GLY A 27 -7.70 0.35 -2.29
N PHE A 28 -6.61 -0.31 -2.72
CA PHE A 28 -5.53 0.39 -3.40
C PHE A 28 -5.89 0.65 -4.85
N GLU A 29 -5.74 1.89 -5.29
CA GLU A 29 -5.87 2.23 -6.70
C GLU A 29 -4.48 2.21 -7.36
N PRO A 30 -4.32 1.59 -8.53
CA PRO A 30 -3.07 1.65 -9.26
C PRO A 30 -2.78 3.10 -9.67
N THR A 31 -1.52 3.50 -9.60
CA THR A 31 -1.08 4.85 -9.99
C THR A 31 -0.03 4.76 -11.09
N THR A 32 -0.03 5.74 -11.98
CA THR A 32 1.05 5.95 -12.95
C THR A 32 2.06 6.93 -12.35
N GLY A 33 3.23 6.47 -11.93
CA GLY A 33 4.26 7.33 -11.35
C GLY A 33 5.34 6.59 -10.58
N ASN A 34 5.91 7.25 -9.56
CA ASN A 34 6.97 6.68 -8.71
C ASN A 34 6.46 5.60 -7.74
N TYR A 35 5.15 5.51 -7.56
CA TYR A 35 4.48 4.57 -6.65
C TYR A 35 3.62 3.61 -7.47
N ASP A 36 3.46 2.41 -6.93
CA ASP A 36 2.70 1.32 -7.54
C ASP A 36 1.20 1.47 -7.28
N GLY A 37 0.85 1.89 -6.05
CA GLY A 37 -0.53 2.06 -5.63
C GLY A 37 -0.73 3.22 -4.66
N VAL A 38 -1.97 3.70 -4.58
CA VAL A 38 -2.40 4.71 -3.61
C VAL A 38 -3.66 4.24 -2.89
N PHE A 39 -3.65 4.37 -1.57
CA PHE A 39 -4.82 4.20 -0.71
C PHE A 39 -5.30 5.57 -0.25
N LYS A 40 -6.57 5.88 -0.52
CA LYS A 40 -7.20 7.14 -0.10
C LYS A 40 -7.91 6.91 1.22
N TRP A 41 -7.54 7.66 2.24
CA TRP A 41 -8.24 7.63 3.51
C TRP A 41 -9.44 8.59 3.47
N ASP A 42 -10.61 8.11 3.87
CA ASP A 42 -11.82 8.95 4.02
C ASP A 42 -11.75 9.88 5.24
N ARG A 43 -10.77 9.67 6.12
CA ARG A 43 -10.53 10.44 7.34
C ARG A 43 -9.04 10.70 7.53
N LYS A 44 -8.70 11.57 8.48
CA LYS A 44 -7.32 11.69 8.96
C LYS A 44 -6.93 10.37 9.63
N ALA A 45 -6.04 9.61 9.00
CA ALA A 45 -5.60 8.32 9.51
C ALA A 45 -4.75 8.52 10.76
N THR A 46 -5.00 7.70 11.77
CA THR A 46 -4.17 7.64 12.97
C THR A 46 -2.96 6.72 12.73
N LEU A 47 -2.01 6.72 13.68
CA LEU A 47 -0.91 5.75 13.66
C LEU A 47 -1.44 4.31 13.65
N ASP A 48 -2.45 4.01 14.46
CA ASP A 48 -3.05 2.67 14.56
C ASP A 48 -3.72 2.26 13.25
N ASP A 49 -4.38 3.19 12.54
CA ASP A 49 -4.94 2.93 11.21
C ASP A 49 -3.83 2.57 10.21
N ALA A 50 -2.71 3.29 10.23
CA ALA A 50 -1.58 3.03 9.34
C ALA A 50 -0.94 1.66 9.62
N ILE A 51 -0.78 1.30 10.89
CA ILE A 51 -0.27 -0.03 11.30
C ILE A 51 -1.26 -1.12 10.86
N TYR A 52 -2.55 -0.92 11.09
CA TYR A 52 -3.58 -1.85 10.66
C TYR A 52 -3.57 -2.07 9.15
N LEU A 53 -3.39 -1.01 8.36
CA LEU A 53 -3.23 -1.13 6.91
C LEU A 53 -1.97 -1.93 6.55
N ALA A 54 -0.85 -1.69 7.23
CA ALA A 54 0.39 -2.43 7.03
C ALA A 54 0.23 -3.93 7.32
N ASP A 55 -0.49 -4.29 8.39
CA ASP A 55 -0.80 -5.68 8.73
C ASP A 55 -1.66 -6.35 7.66
N ARG A 56 -2.69 -5.66 7.14
CA ARG A 56 -3.52 -6.20 6.06
C ARG A 56 -2.73 -6.42 4.78
N VAL A 57 -1.86 -5.48 4.41
CA VAL A 57 -0.95 -5.63 3.26
C VAL A 57 0.00 -6.82 3.49
N HIS A 58 0.59 -6.93 4.68
CA HIS A 58 1.48 -8.03 5.03
C HIS A 58 0.79 -9.40 4.89
N LEU A 59 -0.42 -9.55 5.43
CA LEU A 59 -1.18 -10.79 5.34
C LEU A 59 -1.54 -11.16 3.89
N THR A 60 -1.89 -10.15 3.08
CA THR A 60 -2.27 -10.33 1.67
C THR A 60 -1.08 -10.73 0.80
N LEU A 61 0.10 -10.16 1.06
CA LEU A 61 1.32 -10.47 0.31
C LEU A 61 2.09 -11.66 0.88
N LYS A 62 1.64 -12.25 1.98
CA LYS A 62 2.31 -13.39 2.63
C LYS A 62 2.44 -14.56 1.66
N GLY A 63 3.66 -15.09 1.54
CA GLY A 63 3.95 -16.21 0.64
C GLY A 63 4.20 -15.82 -0.82
N THR A 64 4.01 -14.55 -1.19
CA THR A 64 4.34 -14.07 -2.55
C THR A 64 5.82 -13.71 -2.72
N GLY A 65 6.56 -13.55 -1.63
CA GLY A 65 7.96 -13.11 -1.66
C GLY A 65 8.15 -11.63 -2.02
N ALA A 66 7.07 -10.86 -2.16
CA ALA A 66 7.14 -9.43 -2.42
C ALA A 66 7.57 -8.66 -1.18
N LEU A 67 8.42 -7.65 -1.37
CA LEU A 67 8.71 -6.64 -0.36
C LEU A 67 7.89 -5.39 -0.65
N PHE A 68 7.45 -4.70 0.39
CA PHE A 68 6.65 -3.49 0.23
C PHE A 68 7.09 -2.39 1.18
N LYS A 69 6.85 -1.15 0.76
CA LYS A 69 7.03 0.07 1.54
C LYS A 69 5.72 0.84 1.52
N LEU A 70 5.27 1.31 2.69
CA LEU A 70 4.12 2.18 2.83
C LEU A 70 4.57 3.57 3.26
N GLU A 71 4.06 4.60 2.60
CA GLU A 71 4.33 6.00 2.92
C GLU A 71 3.01 6.75 3.06
N THR A 72 2.64 7.08 4.30
CA THR A 72 1.44 7.87 4.60
C THR A 72 1.82 9.34 4.66
N VAL A 73 1.26 10.13 3.76
CA VAL A 73 1.46 11.59 3.71
C VAL A 73 0.18 12.30 4.15
N ALA A 74 0.32 13.16 5.15
CA ALA A 74 -0.69 14.16 5.47
C ALA A 74 -0.79 15.19 4.35
N GLU A 75 -1.93 15.86 4.22
CA GLU A 75 -2.02 17.00 3.30
C GLU A 75 -1.11 18.14 3.81
N VAL A 76 -0.60 18.95 2.87
CA VAL A 76 0.48 19.93 3.08
C VAL A 76 0.23 20.94 4.21
N ASP A 77 -1.02 21.08 4.68
CA ASP A 77 -1.41 21.98 5.77
C ASP A 77 -1.41 21.35 7.17
N ASP A 78 -1.03 20.07 7.30
CA ASP A 78 -0.92 19.42 8.61
C ASP A 78 0.42 19.80 9.26
N LYS A 79 0.45 20.96 9.94
CA LYS A 79 1.60 21.37 10.76
C LYS A 79 1.77 20.35 11.89
N CYS A 80 2.77 19.48 11.76
CA CYS A 80 3.37 18.76 12.88
C CYS A 80 3.84 19.72 13.98
#